data_AF-A0A1C6TBF6-F1
#
_entry.id   AF-A0A1C6TBF6-F1
#
_cell.length_a   1.000
_cell.length_b   1.000
_cell.length_c   1.000
_cell.angle_alpha   90.00
_cell.angle_beta   90.00
_cell.angle_gamma   90.00
#
_symmetry.space_group_name_H-M   'P 1'
#
loop_
_entity.id
_entity.type
_entity.pdbx_description
1 polymer ?
#
loop_
_entity_poly.entity_id
_entity_poly.type
_entity_poly.pdbx_seq_one_letter_code
_entity_poly.pdbx_strand_id
1 'polypeptide(L)'
;MVEAYAGLARWVLAGPARLGRTRLVAVDGPSGAGKSVFATRLADALAALPGGARPPIMCTDDLLDGWDDQLTFWPRLEEWVLSPVRAGRPGAYRRYSWVRRCFLDREVPVPVAPVLIVEGVSAARAAIRPELTLSVFVTAPAELRLSRALTRDGPEILPELRRWHAGERAHFAADGTENAADLVVDGAPTLPHDAAHYYVHRTAAPGLDRSNTVLEPGPPRPRLLGNCADPEGRDGLGRCVG
;
A
#
# COMPACT_ATOMS: atom_id res chain seq x y z
N MET A 1 -14.86 5.80 -14.22
CA MET A 1 -15.24 4.50 -14.83
C MET A 1 -15.67 3.56 -13.72
N VAL A 2 -16.71 2.75 -13.93
CA VAL A 2 -17.14 1.73 -12.94
C VAL A 2 -16.40 0.43 -13.26
N GLU A 3 -15.73 -0.15 -12.26
CA GLU A 3 -14.92 -1.37 -12.41
C GLU A 3 -15.26 -2.38 -11.30
N ALA A 4 -15.09 -3.67 -11.58
CA ALA A 4 -15.42 -4.73 -10.63
C ALA A 4 -14.26 -5.00 -9.65
N TYR A 5 -14.57 -5.17 -8.36
CA TYR A 5 -13.58 -5.64 -7.38
C TYR A 5 -13.00 -7.01 -7.73
N ALA A 6 -13.79 -7.90 -8.36
CA ALA A 6 -13.30 -9.20 -8.82
C ALA A 6 -12.19 -9.06 -9.88
N GLY A 7 -12.23 -8.03 -10.73
CA GLY A 7 -11.15 -7.72 -11.68
C GLY A 7 -9.89 -7.27 -10.95
N LEU A 8 -10.05 -6.34 -10.00
CA LEU A 8 -8.95 -5.85 -9.17
C LEU A 8 -8.30 -6.96 -8.33
N ALA A 9 -9.10 -7.85 -7.75
CA ALA A 9 -8.63 -9.01 -6.99
C ALA A 9 -7.74 -9.93 -7.85
N ARG A 10 -8.15 -10.20 -9.09
CA ARG A 10 -7.33 -10.97 -10.05
C ARG A 10 -6.04 -10.25 -10.41
N TRP A 11 -6.09 -8.93 -10.59
CA TRP A 11 -4.88 -8.14 -10.86
C TRP A 11 -3.89 -8.21 -9.70
N VAL A 12 -4.36 -8.08 -8.45
CA VAL A 12 -3.53 -8.28 -7.26
C VAL A 12 -2.85 -9.65 -7.29
N LEU A 13 -3.62 -10.73 -7.48
CA LEU A 13 -3.08 -12.10 -7.46
C LEU A 13 -2.11 -12.39 -8.62
N ALA A 14 -2.33 -11.78 -9.79
CA ALA A 14 -1.42 -11.89 -10.93
C ALA A 14 -0.14 -11.05 -10.75
N GLY A 15 -0.19 -10.01 -9.91
CA GLY A 15 0.95 -9.15 -9.61
C GLY A 15 2.05 -9.86 -8.81
N PRO A 16 3.29 -9.33 -8.86
CA PRO A 16 4.41 -9.89 -8.12
C PRO A 16 4.24 -9.68 -6.61
N ALA A 17 4.57 -10.69 -5.81
CA ALA A 17 4.78 -10.53 -4.38
C ALA A 17 6.10 -9.77 -4.15
N ARG A 18 6.04 -8.61 -3.49
CA ARG A 18 7.20 -7.73 -3.27
C ARG A 18 7.59 -7.56 -1.81
N LEU A 19 6.72 -7.97 -0.87
CA LEU A 19 7.01 -8.05 0.56
C LEU A 19 7.36 -9.50 0.93
N GLY A 20 8.52 -9.97 0.47
CA GLY A 20 8.89 -11.39 0.55
C GLY A 20 7.98 -12.25 -0.34
N ARG A 21 7.23 -13.19 0.26
CA ARG A 21 6.26 -14.05 -0.45
C ARG A 21 4.83 -13.47 -0.46
N THR A 22 4.63 -12.31 0.16
CA THR A 22 3.32 -11.66 0.30
C THR A 22 3.18 -10.52 -0.69
N ARG A 23 1.97 -10.41 -1.27
CA ARG A 23 1.55 -9.24 -2.06
C ARG A 23 1.04 -8.17 -1.12
N LEU A 24 1.70 -7.03 -1.09
CA LEU A 24 1.30 -5.91 -0.25
C LEU A 24 0.39 -4.98 -1.06
N VAL A 25 -0.84 -4.80 -0.58
CA VAL A 25 -1.80 -3.84 -1.13
C VAL A 25 -1.93 -2.69 -0.15
N ALA A 26 -1.61 -1.47 -0.60
CA ALA A 26 -1.83 -0.26 0.19
C ALA A 26 -3.11 0.45 -0.28
N VAL A 27 -4.01 0.75 0.66
CA VAL A 27 -5.20 1.58 0.44
C VAL A 27 -5.04 2.88 1.23
N ASP A 28 -4.54 3.90 0.57
CA ASP A 28 -4.22 5.22 1.12
C ASP A 28 -5.26 6.27 0.70
N GLY A 29 -5.16 7.47 1.27
CA GLY A 29 -6.08 8.58 1.07
C GLY A 29 -6.38 9.32 2.38
N PRO A 30 -6.98 10.52 2.30
CA PRO A 30 -7.30 11.32 3.49
C PRO A 30 -8.32 10.64 4.41
N SER A 31 -8.35 11.03 5.69
CA SER A 31 -9.36 10.57 6.65
C SER A 31 -10.77 10.88 6.14
N GLY A 32 -11.70 9.94 6.36
CA GLY A 32 -13.08 10.05 5.89
C GLY A 32 -13.30 9.73 4.39
N ALA A 33 -12.26 9.38 3.63
CA ALA A 33 -12.38 9.12 2.20
C ALA A 33 -13.15 7.83 1.85
N GLY A 34 -13.20 6.84 2.74
CA GLY A 34 -13.82 5.54 2.48
C GLY A 34 -12.83 4.39 2.25
N LYS A 35 -11.56 4.56 2.62
CA LYS A 35 -10.48 3.55 2.53
C LYS A 35 -10.87 2.19 3.13
N SER A 36 -11.33 2.17 4.38
CA SER A 36 -11.70 0.93 5.08
C SER A 36 -12.85 0.18 4.38
N VAL A 37 -13.79 0.90 3.77
CA VAL A 37 -14.88 0.30 2.97
C VAL A 37 -14.32 -0.34 1.70
N PHE A 38 -13.46 0.38 0.97
CA PHE A 38 -12.80 -0.14 -0.22
C PHE A 38 -11.93 -1.36 0.09
N ALA A 39 -11.10 -1.28 1.13
CA ALA A 39 -10.24 -2.37 1.58
C ALA A 39 -11.04 -3.62 1.96
N THR A 40 -12.15 -3.45 2.67
CA THR A 40 -13.06 -4.55 3.04
C THR A 40 -13.63 -5.23 1.80
N ARG A 41 -14.16 -4.45 0.85
CA ARG A 41 -14.75 -5.00 -0.38
C ARG A 41 -13.74 -5.69 -1.28
N LEU A 42 -12.51 -5.17 -1.36
CA LEU A 42 -11.42 -5.85 -2.06
C LEU A 42 -11.05 -7.19 -1.37
N ALA A 43 -11.01 -7.22 -0.04
CA ALA A 43 -10.75 -8.45 0.71
C ALA A 43 -11.85 -9.50 0.48
N ASP A 44 -13.11 -9.07 0.46
CA ASP A 44 -14.26 -9.93 0.21
C ASP A 44 -14.25 -10.46 -1.23
N ALA A 45 -13.88 -9.63 -2.21
CA ALA A 45 -13.71 -10.06 -3.59
C ALA A 45 -12.55 -11.06 -3.77
N LEU A 46 -11.43 -10.90 -3.05
CA LEU A 46 -10.34 -11.88 -3.01
C LEU A 46 -10.81 -13.22 -2.43
N ALA A 47 -11.65 -13.19 -1.40
CA ALA A 47 -12.21 -14.39 -0.78
C ALA A 47 -13.21 -15.12 -1.70
N ALA A 48 -13.95 -14.37 -2.53
CA ALA A 48 -14.96 -14.93 -3.44
C ALA A 48 -14.38 -15.58 -4.71
N LEU A 49 -13.09 -15.40 -5.00
CA LEU A 49 -12.44 -16.08 -6.13
C LEU A 49 -12.29 -17.59 -5.86
N PRO A 50 -12.29 -18.45 -6.90
CA PRO A 50 -12.04 -19.88 -6.73
C PRO A 50 -10.69 -20.16 -6.06
N GLY A 51 -10.71 -20.87 -4.92
CA GLY A 51 -9.50 -21.11 -4.12
C GLY A 51 -8.96 -19.88 -3.39
N GLY A 52 -9.71 -18.78 -3.40
CA GLY A 52 -9.39 -17.54 -2.70
C GLY A 52 -9.53 -17.66 -1.19
N ALA A 53 -8.80 -16.83 -0.47
CA ALA A 53 -8.92 -16.66 0.96
C ALA A 53 -9.01 -15.17 1.26
N ARG A 54 -9.79 -14.81 2.29
CA ARG A 54 -9.89 -13.42 2.74
C ARG A 54 -8.55 -12.99 3.35
N PRO A 55 -7.87 -11.97 2.82
CA PRO A 55 -6.59 -11.53 3.35
C PRO A 55 -6.76 -10.83 4.72
N PRO A 56 -5.72 -10.83 5.56
CA PRO A 56 -5.65 -9.89 6.68
C PRO A 56 -5.71 -8.44 6.18
N ILE A 57 -6.47 -7.61 6.90
CA ILE A 57 -6.53 -6.16 6.72
C ILE A 57 -5.96 -5.53 7.99
N MET A 58 -5.00 -4.64 7.82
CA MET A 58 -4.45 -3.81 8.90
C MET A 58 -4.85 -2.36 8.69
N CYS A 59 -5.51 -1.77 9.68
CA CYS A 59 -5.74 -0.34 9.74
C CYS A 59 -4.56 0.34 10.44
N THR A 60 -3.90 1.30 9.80
CA THR A 60 -2.79 2.03 10.45
C THR A 60 -3.28 2.87 11.62
N ASP A 61 -4.58 3.20 11.69
CA ASP A 61 -5.14 3.96 12.81
C ASP A 61 -5.01 3.22 14.15
N ASP A 62 -4.86 1.89 14.11
CA ASP A 62 -4.60 1.09 15.31
C ASP A 62 -3.16 1.25 15.84
N LEU A 63 -2.22 1.80 15.05
CA LEU A 63 -0.80 1.96 15.42
C LEU A 63 -0.48 3.37 15.93
N LEU A 64 -1.45 4.28 15.87
CA LEU A 64 -1.31 5.69 16.22
C LEU A 64 -1.25 5.87 17.74
N ASP A 65 -0.17 6.43 18.26
CA ASP A 65 -0.03 6.86 19.66
C ASP A 65 -0.67 8.25 19.88
N GLY A 66 -1.98 8.32 19.66
CA GLY A 66 -2.75 9.56 19.75
C GLY A 66 -2.58 10.50 18.55
N TRP A 67 -3.06 11.74 18.73
CA TRP A 67 -3.19 12.72 17.64
C TRP A 67 -1.85 13.22 17.09
N ASP A 68 -0.81 13.27 17.92
CA ASP A 68 0.51 13.77 17.52
C ASP A 68 1.29 12.73 16.69
N ASP A 69 0.83 11.48 16.65
CA ASP A 69 1.52 10.37 15.99
C ASP A 69 1.08 10.12 14.54
N GLN A 70 0.60 11.16 13.86
CA GLN A 70 -0.03 11.06 12.54
C GLN A 70 0.80 10.31 11.48
N LEU A 71 2.12 10.48 11.49
CA LEU A 71 3.04 9.88 10.51
C LEU A 71 4.24 9.19 11.17
N THR A 72 4.32 9.19 12.51
CA THR A 72 5.46 8.67 13.27
C THR A 72 5.25 7.22 13.75
N PHE A 73 4.10 6.61 13.45
CA PHE A 73 3.82 5.19 13.71
C PHE A 73 4.61 4.20 12.83
N TRP A 74 5.25 4.67 11.76
CA TRP A 74 5.92 3.82 10.78
C TRP A 74 6.98 2.86 11.34
N PRO A 75 7.83 3.24 12.32
CA PRO A 75 8.74 2.30 12.97
C PRO A 75 7.99 1.12 13.62
N ARG A 76 6.81 1.35 14.23
CA ARG A 76 5.98 0.27 14.77
C ARG A 76 5.44 -0.61 13.67
N LEU A 77 4.91 -0.05 12.58
CA LEU A 77 4.42 -0.83 11.44
C LEU A 77 5.54 -1.70 10.84
N GLU A 78 6.74 -1.14 10.70
CA GLU A 78 7.89 -1.86 10.16
C GLU A 78 8.31 -3.01 11.09
N GLU A 79 8.55 -2.72 12.38
CA GLU A 79 9.01 -3.69 13.37
C GLU A 79 7.99 -4.82 13.60
N TRP A 80 6.72 -4.46 13.79
CA TRP A 80 5.69 -5.38 14.25
C TRP A 80 5.08 -6.22 13.13
N VAL A 81 5.16 -5.75 11.88
CA VAL A 81 4.37 -6.30 10.77
C VAL A 81 5.21 -6.48 9.51
N LEU A 82 5.75 -5.41 8.92
CA LEU A 82 6.35 -5.50 7.59
C LEU A 82 7.64 -6.33 7.61
N SER A 83 8.53 -6.11 8.57
CA SER A 83 9.76 -6.90 8.72
C SER A 83 9.50 -8.39 8.96
N PRO A 84 8.62 -8.79 9.90
CA PRO A 84 8.22 -10.19 10.06
C PRO A 84 7.64 -10.80 8.78
N VAL A 85 6.70 -10.13 8.14
CA VAL A 85 6.03 -10.64 6.91
C VAL A 85 7.03 -10.76 5.76
N ARG A 86 7.92 -9.78 5.59
CA ARG A 86 9.01 -9.83 4.61
C ARG A 86 9.92 -11.04 4.82
N ALA A 87 10.13 -11.44 6.07
CA ALA A 87 10.87 -12.64 6.46
C ALA A 87 10.03 -13.94 6.44
N GLY A 88 8.78 -13.90 5.99
CA GLY A 88 7.89 -15.06 5.96
C GLY A 88 7.43 -15.53 7.35
N ARG A 89 7.43 -14.65 8.35
CA ARG A 89 6.94 -14.89 9.70
C ARG A 89 5.67 -14.07 9.98
N PRO A 90 4.77 -14.55 10.86
CA PRO A 90 3.62 -13.74 11.26
C PRO A 90 4.09 -12.48 11.99
N GLY A 91 3.39 -11.37 11.74
CA GLY A 91 3.48 -10.16 12.56
C GLY A 91 2.39 -10.15 13.63
N ALA A 92 2.45 -9.17 14.53
CA ALA A 92 1.38 -8.90 15.48
C ALA A 92 1.50 -7.47 15.99
N TYR A 93 0.39 -6.79 16.24
CA TYR A 93 0.40 -5.40 16.70
C TYR A 93 -0.55 -5.19 17.89
N ARG A 94 -0.27 -4.18 18.70
CA ARG A 94 -1.19 -3.73 19.75
C ARG A 94 -2.01 -2.57 19.23
N ARG A 95 -3.33 -2.62 19.46
CA ARG A 95 -4.24 -1.55 19.04
C ARG A 95 -4.19 -0.40 20.04
N TYR A 96 -4.08 0.82 19.54
CA TYR A 96 -4.26 2.00 20.35
C TYR A 96 -5.74 2.23 20.67
N SER A 97 -6.05 2.45 21.94
CA SER A 97 -7.38 2.85 22.37
C SER A 97 -7.46 4.36 22.49
N TRP A 98 -8.18 5.01 21.57
CA TRP A 98 -8.43 6.46 21.61
C TRP A 98 -9.17 6.92 22.88
N VAL A 99 -9.98 6.04 23.48
CA VAL A 99 -10.68 6.30 24.74
C VAL A 99 -9.74 6.22 25.93
N ARG A 100 -8.91 5.15 26.02
CA ARG A 100 -8.00 4.94 27.15
C ARG A 100 -6.66 5.69 27.01
N ARG A 101 -6.38 6.20 25.81
CA ARG A 101 -5.14 6.87 25.42
C ARG A 101 -3.89 6.03 25.69
N CYS A 102 -3.97 4.75 25.34
CA CYS A 102 -2.86 3.82 25.46
C CYS A 102 -3.05 2.62 24.51
N PHE A 103 -1.95 1.92 24.24
CA PHE A 103 -2.00 0.61 23.59
C PHE A 103 -2.65 -0.42 24.50
N LEU A 104 -3.53 -1.24 23.94
CA LEU A 104 -4.12 -2.37 24.62
C LEU A 104 -3.10 -3.52 24.73
N ASP A 105 -3.16 -4.28 25.83
CA ASP A 105 -2.21 -5.39 26.07
C ASP A 105 -2.38 -6.55 25.08
N ARG A 106 -3.60 -6.75 24.56
CA ARG A 106 -3.90 -7.83 23.62
C ARG A 106 -3.34 -7.51 22.24
N GLU A 107 -2.45 -8.38 21.77
CA GLU A 107 -1.98 -8.35 20.39
C GLU A 107 -3.03 -8.84 19.39
N VAL A 108 -3.00 -8.24 18.21
CA VAL A 108 -3.76 -8.65 17.03
C VAL A 108 -2.79 -9.33 16.06
N PRO A 109 -2.98 -10.63 15.76
CA PRO A 109 -2.08 -11.35 14.89
C PRO A 109 -2.26 -10.95 13.43
N VAL A 110 -1.15 -10.91 12.70
CA VAL A 110 -1.08 -10.71 11.25
C VAL A 110 -0.44 -11.96 10.66
N PRO A 111 -1.25 -12.96 10.26
CA PRO A 111 -0.71 -14.20 9.73
C PRO A 111 0.01 -13.95 8.40
N VAL A 112 0.98 -14.81 8.08
CA VAL A 112 1.55 -14.85 6.73
C VAL A 112 0.45 -15.29 5.77
N ALA A 113 0.16 -14.45 4.79
CA ALA A 113 -0.86 -14.70 3.79
C ALA A 113 -0.34 -14.34 2.38
N PRO A 114 -0.93 -14.90 1.31
CA PRO A 114 -0.55 -14.54 -0.06
C PRO A 114 -0.74 -13.05 -0.38
N VAL A 115 -1.68 -12.39 0.32
CA VAL A 115 -2.00 -10.97 0.20
C VAL A 115 -2.14 -10.38 1.62
N LEU A 116 -1.60 -9.19 1.83
CA LEU A 116 -1.82 -8.35 3.02
C LEU A 116 -2.34 -6.99 2.53
N ILE A 117 -3.46 -6.54 3.10
CA ILE A 117 -4.00 -5.19 2.83
C ILE A 117 -3.65 -4.30 4.02
N VAL A 118 -2.95 -3.20 3.76
CA VAL A 118 -2.71 -2.12 4.73
C VAL A 118 -3.51 -0.91 4.29
N GLU A 119 -4.37 -0.39 5.17
CA GLU A 119 -5.20 0.76 4.89
C GLU A 119 -5.01 1.85 5.93
N GLY A 120 -5.02 3.10 5.48
CA GLY A 120 -4.82 4.24 6.37
C GLY A 120 -4.04 5.37 5.72
N VAL A 121 -3.93 6.49 6.42
CA VAL A 121 -3.18 7.65 5.94
C VAL A 121 -1.70 7.29 5.85
N SER A 122 -1.05 7.63 4.73
CA SER A 122 0.35 7.35 4.40
C SER A 122 0.66 5.89 4.05
N ALA A 123 -0.33 4.99 4.02
CA ALA A 123 -0.13 3.56 3.74
C ALA A 123 0.61 3.29 2.40
N ALA A 124 0.50 4.18 1.42
CA ALA A 124 1.15 4.10 0.12
C ALA A 124 2.30 5.13 -0.05
N ARG A 125 2.87 5.61 1.07
CA ARG A 125 3.95 6.61 1.05
C ARG A 125 5.14 6.17 0.19
N ALA A 126 5.88 7.14 -0.35
CA ALA A 126 7.00 6.92 -1.26
C ALA A 126 7.98 5.84 -0.78
N ALA A 127 8.31 5.83 0.51
CA ALA A 127 9.28 4.90 1.07
C ALA A 127 8.90 3.41 0.95
N ILE A 128 7.61 3.06 0.95
CA ILE A 128 7.16 1.66 0.86
C ILE A 128 6.77 1.25 -0.58
N ARG A 129 6.62 2.20 -1.51
CA ARG A 129 6.17 1.94 -2.90
C ARG A 129 6.92 0.82 -3.62
N PRO A 130 8.27 0.69 -3.51
CA PRO A 130 8.98 -0.41 -4.16
C PRO A 130 8.48 -1.80 -3.75
N GLU A 131 7.90 -1.93 -2.57
CA GLU A 131 7.39 -3.17 -1.99
C GLU A 131 5.89 -3.40 -2.21
N LEU A 132 5.19 -2.45 -2.83
CA LEU A 132 3.75 -2.56 -3.11
C LEU A 132 3.50 -3.39 -4.37
N THR A 133 2.58 -4.34 -4.27
CA THR A 133 1.99 -5.04 -5.43
C THR A 133 0.91 -4.16 -6.07
N LEU A 134 0.16 -3.42 -5.26
CA LEU A 134 -0.86 -2.48 -5.67
C LEU A 134 -0.93 -1.31 -4.68
N SER A 135 -0.98 -0.10 -5.20
CA SER A 135 -1.25 1.13 -4.45
C SER A 135 -2.56 1.76 -4.92
N VAL A 136 -3.47 2.00 -3.98
CA VAL A 136 -4.77 2.63 -4.22
C VAL A 136 -4.85 3.92 -3.43
N PHE A 137 -5.24 5.02 -4.08
CA PHE A 137 -5.53 6.29 -3.42
C PHE A 137 -7.03 6.59 -3.48
N VAL A 138 -7.70 6.53 -2.34
CA VAL A 138 -9.15 6.79 -2.24
C VAL A 138 -9.37 8.27 -1.94
N THR A 139 -10.15 8.94 -2.78
CA THR A 139 -10.45 10.37 -2.70
C THR A 139 -11.91 10.60 -2.29
N ALA A 140 -12.18 11.73 -1.64
CA ALA A 140 -13.55 12.24 -1.44
C ALA A 140 -13.51 13.76 -1.17
N PRO A 141 -14.60 14.50 -1.45
CA PRO A 141 -14.70 15.93 -1.16
C PRO A 141 -14.39 16.26 0.30
N ALA A 142 -13.68 17.36 0.55
CA ALA A 142 -13.17 17.71 1.88
C ALA A 142 -14.29 17.93 2.91
N GLU A 143 -15.38 18.57 2.48
CA GLU A 143 -16.56 18.86 3.26
C GLU A 143 -17.27 17.57 3.68
N LEU A 144 -17.36 16.61 2.76
CA LEU A 144 -17.94 15.30 3.05
C LEU A 144 -17.07 14.50 4.02
N ARG A 145 -15.75 14.52 3.84
CA ARG A 145 -14.82 13.85 4.76
C ARG A 145 -14.91 14.42 6.17
N LEU A 146 -14.97 15.75 6.30
CA LEU A 146 -15.18 16.45 7.56
C LEU A 146 -16.51 16.02 8.19
N SER A 147 -17.62 16.08 7.44
CA SER A 147 -18.93 15.66 7.92
C SER A 147 -18.91 14.20 8.41
N ARG A 148 -18.35 13.26 7.63
CA ARG A 148 -18.24 11.84 8.00
C ARG A 148 -17.49 11.65 9.32
N ALA A 149 -16.38 12.36 9.52
CA ALA A 149 -15.59 12.25 10.73
C ALA A 149 -16.36 12.80 11.96
N LEU A 150 -16.97 13.97 11.85
CA LEU A 150 -17.76 14.56 12.94
C LEU A 150 -19.01 13.75 13.29
N THR A 151 -19.66 13.14 12.30
CA THR A 151 -20.79 12.23 12.52
C THR A 151 -20.36 10.96 13.25
N ARG A 152 -19.17 10.44 12.96
CA ARG A 152 -18.65 9.20 13.55
C ARG A 152 -18.10 9.41 14.96
N ASP A 153 -17.30 10.46 15.16
CA ASP A 153 -16.46 10.64 16.33
C ASP A 153 -16.86 11.83 17.21
N GLY A 154 -17.92 12.55 16.83
CA GLY A 154 -18.46 13.68 17.57
C GLY A 154 -17.86 15.05 17.17
N PRO A 155 -18.56 16.16 17.47
CA PRO A 155 -18.09 17.51 17.14
C PRO A 155 -16.84 17.94 17.93
N GLU A 156 -16.56 17.32 19.08
CA GLU A 156 -15.45 17.64 19.98
C GLU A 156 -14.07 17.42 19.34
N ILE A 157 -13.95 16.54 18.35
CA ILE A 157 -12.69 16.27 17.67
C ILE A 157 -12.32 17.35 16.65
N LEU A 158 -13.21 18.32 16.37
CA LEU A 158 -13.03 19.30 15.28
C LEU A 158 -11.68 20.06 15.31
N PRO A 159 -11.18 20.56 16.46
CA PRO A 159 -9.89 21.24 16.50
C PRO A 159 -8.75 20.31 16.07
N GLU A 160 -8.72 19.07 16.58
CA GLU A 160 -7.72 18.06 16.24
C GLU A 160 -7.83 17.63 14.78
N LEU A 161 -9.05 17.36 14.33
CA LEU A 161 -9.33 16.94 12.96
C LEU A 161 -8.87 17.99 11.93
N ARG A 162 -8.97 19.29 12.26
CA ARG A 162 -8.44 20.36 11.39
C ARG A 162 -6.92 20.32 11.29
N ARG A 163 -6.22 20.12 12.42
CA ARG A 163 -4.76 19.93 12.44
C ARG A 163 -4.36 18.70 11.64
N TRP A 164 -5.05 17.59 11.90
CA TRP A 164 -4.88 16.33 11.20
C TRP A 164 -5.03 16.50 9.69
N HIS A 165 -6.16 17.04 9.21
CA HIS A 165 -6.37 17.28 7.78
C HIS A 165 -5.31 18.19 7.16
N ALA A 166 -4.75 19.15 7.90
CA ALA A 166 -3.65 19.99 7.40
C ALA A 166 -2.36 19.16 7.23
N GLY A 167 -2.03 18.31 8.21
CA GLY A 167 -0.91 17.37 8.11
C GLY A 167 -1.05 16.37 6.96
N GLU A 168 -2.25 15.82 6.75
CA GLU A 168 -2.53 14.93 5.60
C GLU A 168 -2.25 15.62 4.27
N ARG A 169 -2.75 16.85 4.09
CA ARG A 169 -2.52 17.62 2.85
C ARG A 169 -1.04 17.89 2.62
N ALA A 170 -0.32 18.30 3.67
CA ALA A 170 1.12 18.54 3.58
C ALA A 170 1.88 17.26 3.22
N HIS A 171 1.53 16.13 3.84
CA HIS A 171 2.11 14.83 3.54
C HIS A 171 1.88 14.42 2.09
N PHE A 172 0.62 14.37 1.64
CA PHE A 172 0.30 13.90 0.28
C PHE A 172 0.90 14.81 -0.80
N ALA A 173 0.98 16.13 -0.55
CA ALA A 173 1.62 17.06 -1.47
C ALA A 173 3.14 16.81 -1.57
N ALA A 174 3.82 16.60 -0.44
CA ALA A 174 5.26 16.34 -0.42
C ALA A 174 5.62 14.95 -0.96
N ASP A 175 4.81 13.94 -0.64
CA ASP A 175 5.02 12.55 -1.02
C ASP A 175 4.60 12.28 -2.48
N GLY A 176 3.67 13.06 -3.02
CA GLY A 176 3.11 12.87 -4.37
C GLY A 176 2.26 11.61 -4.49
N THR A 177 1.62 11.18 -3.39
CA THR A 177 0.99 9.85 -3.25
C THR A 177 -0.12 9.61 -4.27
N GLU A 178 -1.04 10.56 -4.46
CA GLU A 178 -2.14 10.42 -5.44
C GLU A 178 -1.61 10.23 -6.87
N ASN A 179 -0.58 10.98 -7.25
CA ASN A 179 -0.02 10.93 -8.60
C ASN A 179 0.77 9.63 -8.88
N ALA A 180 1.34 9.04 -7.83
CA ALA A 180 2.14 7.83 -7.90
C ALA A 180 1.32 6.55 -7.69
N ALA A 181 0.06 6.65 -7.28
CA ALA A 181 -0.81 5.50 -7.06
C ALA A 181 -1.14 4.79 -8.38
N ASP A 182 -1.20 3.46 -8.34
CA ASP A 182 -1.60 2.66 -9.50
C ASP A 182 -3.08 2.86 -9.84
N LEU A 183 -3.89 3.18 -8.82
CA LEU A 183 -5.34 3.39 -8.95
C LEU A 183 -5.81 4.55 -8.06
N VAL A 184 -6.57 5.49 -8.64
CA VAL A 184 -7.26 6.54 -7.88
C VAL A 184 -8.76 6.25 -7.85
N VAL A 185 -9.30 6.06 -6.65
CA VAL A 185 -10.71 5.67 -6.44
C VAL A 185 -11.51 6.86 -5.94
N ASP A 186 -12.73 7.01 -6.46
CA ASP A 186 -13.74 7.89 -5.89
C ASP A 186 -14.45 7.16 -4.75
N GLY A 187 -14.26 7.64 -3.52
CA GLY A 187 -14.90 7.15 -2.30
C GLY A 187 -16.22 7.84 -1.95
N ALA A 188 -16.71 8.70 -2.84
CA ALA A 188 -18.04 9.31 -2.81
C ALA A 188 -18.66 9.42 -4.20
N PRO A 189 -18.70 8.32 -4.98
CA PRO A 189 -19.17 8.37 -6.35
C PRO A 189 -20.65 8.70 -6.45
N THR A 190 -20.99 9.57 -7.40
CA THR A 190 -22.38 9.89 -7.76
C THR A 190 -22.94 8.98 -8.86
N LEU A 191 -22.06 8.28 -9.57
CA LEU A 191 -22.44 7.31 -10.60
C LEU A 191 -23.16 6.11 -9.96
N PRO A 192 -24.41 5.78 -10.38
CA PRO A 192 -25.11 4.60 -9.90
C PRO A 192 -24.33 3.31 -10.23
N HIS A 193 -24.10 2.48 -9.21
CA HIS A 193 -23.48 1.16 -9.34
C HIS A 193 -23.80 0.31 -8.12
N ASP A 194 -23.65 -1.00 -8.24
CA ASP A 194 -23.65 -1.88 -7.08
C ASP A 194 -22.31 -1.75 -6.33
N ALA A 195 -22.34 -0.97 -5.26
CA ALA A 195 -21.16 -0.66 -4.48
C ALA A 195 -20.52 -1.88 -3.80
N ALA A 196 -21.24 -3.00 -3.65
CA ALA A 196 -20.69 -4.22 -3.07
C ALA A 196 -19.73 -4.93 -4.04
N HIS A 197 -20.01 -4.87 -5.34
CA HIS A 197 -19.25 -5.61 -6.36
C HIS A 197 -18.40 -4.70 -7.26
N TYR A 198 -18.69 -3.40 -7.28
CA TYR A 198 -18.04 -2.42 -8.15
C TYR A 198 -17.53 -1.20 -7.38
N TYR A 199 -16.55 -0.53 -7.94
CA TYR A 199 -16.00 0.74 -7.47
C TYR A 199 -15.88 1.72 -8.63
N VAL A 200 -15.69 3.01 -8.32
CA VAL A 200 -15.49 4.05 -9.32
C VAL A 200 -14.03 4.48 -9.34
N HIS A 201 -13.37 4.21 -10.46
CA HIS A 201 -12.02 4.68 -10.78
C HIS A 201 -12.10 6.09 -11.37
N ARG A 202 -11.30 7.02 -10.83
CA ARG A 202 -11.04 8.33 -11.41
C ARG A 202 -9.95 8.21 -12.47
N THR A 203 -10.34 8.25 -13.73
CA THR A 203 -9.38 8.52 -14.81
C THR A 203 -8.90 9.96 -14.70
N ALA A 204 -7.62 10.23 -15.00
CA ALA A 204 -7.16 11.59 -15.20
C ALA A 204 -8.11 12.29 -16.19
N ALA A 205 -8.45 13.56 -15.92
CA ALA A 205 -9.29 14.32 -16.83
C ALA A 205 -8.66 14.30 -18.23
N PRO A 206 -9.44 14.09 -19.31
CA PRO A 206 -8.93 14.22 -20.67
C PRO A 206 -8.51 15.69 -20.85
N GLY A 207 -7.20 15.96 -20.78
CA GLY A 207 -6.68 17.33 -20.78
C GLY A 207 -5.27 17.50 -20.21
N LEU A 208 -4.73 16.52 -19.47
CA LEU A 208 -3.29 16.48 -19.19
C LEU A 208 -2.62 15.54 -20.20
N ASP A 209 -2.24 16.11 -21.34
CA ASP A 209 -1.32 15.49 -22.28
C ASP A 209 -0.02 15.13 -21.55
N ARG A 210 0.28 13.83 -21.42
CA ARG A 210 1.54 13.32 -20.87
C ARG A 210 2.59 13.05 -21.97
N SER A 211 2.39 13.55 -23.18
CA SER A 211 3.37 13.42 -24.27
C SER A 211 4.36 14.59 -24.30
N ASN A 212 5.29 14.63 -23.35
CA ASN A 212 6.70 14.93 -23.66
C ASN A 212 7.60 14.68 -22.44
N THR A 213 8.07 13.45 -22.29
CA THR A 213 9.41 13.25 -21.76
C THR A 213 9.99 12.09 -22.54
N VAL A 214 10.80 12.42 -23.55
CA VAL A 214 11.67 11.48 -24.23
C VAL A 214 12.61 10.92 -23.15
N LEU A 215 12.34 9.69 -22.71
CA LEU A 215 13.29 8.88 -21.97
C LEU A 215 14.29 8.33 -22.99
N GLU A 216 15.47 8.96 -23.04
CA GLU A 216 16.65 8.40 -23.69
C GLU A 216 16.87 6.95 -23.20
N PRO A 217 17.11 5.98 -24.09
CA PRO A 217 17.37 4.61 -23.68
C PRO A 217 18.68 4.53 -22.91
N GLY A 218 18.60 4.16 -21.63
CA GLY A 218 19.77 3.88 -20.79
C GLY A 218 20.68 2.79 -21.38
N PRO A 219 21.96 2.74 -20.96
CA PRO A 219 22.96 1.90 -21.60
C PRO A 219 22.64 0.41 -21.48
N PRO A 220 22.97 -0.41 -22.50
CA PRO A 220 22.66 -1.83 -22.50
C PRO A 220 23.42 -2.58 -21.41
N ARG A 221 22.73 -3.48 -20.71
CA ARG A 221 23.32 -4.39 -19.72
C ARG A 221 24.33 -5.34 -20.39
N PRO A 222 25.45 -5.67 -19.74
CA PRO A 222 26.45 -6.57 -20.31
C PRO A 222 25.87 -7.99 -20.49
N ARG A 223 26.07 -8.55 -21.68
CA ARG A 223 25.75 -9.94 -22.00
C ARG A 223 26.77 -10.85 -21.30
N LEU A 224 26.31 -11.70 -20.39
CA LEU A 224 27.05 -12.87 -19.95
C LEU A 224 27.11 -13.86 -21.14
N LEU A 225 28.27 -13.96 -21.77
CA LEU A 225 28.60 -15.06 -22.69
C LEU A 225 29.35 -16.12 -21.92
N GLY A 226 28.77 -17.32 -21.86
CA GLY A 226 29.41 -18.52 -21.35
C GLY A 226 30.37 -19.14 -22.38
N ASN A 227 31.52 -19.55 -21.86
CA ASN A 227 32.39 -20.69 -22.19
C ASN A 227 32.56 -21.19 -23.64
N CYS A 228 33.84 -21.28 -24.03
CA CYS A 228 34.61 -22.49 -24.40
C CYS A 228 35.54 -22.22 -25.60
N ALA A 229 36.86 -22.35 -25.38
CA ALA A 229 37.78 -23.26 -26.08
C ALA A 229 39.24 -22.78 -25.97
N ASP A 230 40.12 -23.70 -25.58
CA ASP A 230 41.59 -23.63 -25.74
C ASP A 230 42.00 -23.44 -27.22
N PRO A 231 43.25 -22.98 -27.48
CA PRO A 231 44.30 -23.97 -27.76
C PRO A 231 45.71 -23.63 -27.21
N GLU A 232 46.39 -24.70 -26.80
CA GLU A 232 47.81 -25.01 -26.96
C GLU A 232 48.93 -23.97 -26.67
N GLY A 233 49.85 -24.38 -25.80
CA GLY A 233 51.26 -24.49 -26.22
C GLY A 233 52.33 -23.86 -25.32
N ARG A 234 52.96 -24.72 -24.48
CA ARG A 234 54.42 -24.80 -24.15
C ARG A 234 55.08 -23.56 -23.53
N ASP A 235 56.17 -23.60 -22.77
CA ASP A 235 57.07 -24.59 -22.14
C ASP A 235 57.78 -23.76 -21.05
N GLY A 236 58.13 -24.33 -19.91
CA GLY A 236 58.88 -23.55 -18.91
C GLY A 236 59.14 -24.27 -17.60
N LEU A 237 60.26 -24.99 -17.56
CA LEU A 237 60.93 -25.58 -16.41
C LEU A 237 60.70 -24.88 -15.06
N GLY A 238 60.47 -25.67 -14.00
CA GLY A 238 60.59 -25.22 -12.62
C GLY A 238 60.22 -26.28 -11.59
N ARG A 239 61.16 -27.18 -11.29
CA ARG A 239 61.07 -28.24 -10.27
C ARG A 239 60.89 -27.71 -8.83
N CYS A 240 60.18 -28.53 -8.03
CA CYS A 240 60.33 -28.91 -6.60
C CYS A 240 60.45 -27.77 -5.55
N VAL A 241 59.99 -27.88 -4.30
CA VAL A 241 60.08 -28.93 -3.27
C VAL A 241 58.99 -28.58 -2.22
N GLY A 242 58.16 -29.50 -1.75
CA GLY A 242 58.34 -30.15 -0.44
C GLY A 242 57.03 -30.16 0.33
#